data_AF-A0A8X7U2R3-F1
#
_entry.id   AF-A0A8X7U2R3-F1
#
_cell.length_a   1.000
_cell.length_b   1.000
_cell.length_c   1.000
_cell.angle_alpha   90.00
_cell.angle_beta   90.00
_cell.angle_gamma   90.00
#
_symmetry.space_group_name_H-M   'P 1'
#
loop_
_entity.id
_entity.type
_entity.pdbx_description
1 polymer ?
#
loop_
_entity_poly.entity_id
_entity_poly.type
_entity_poly.pdbx_seq_one_letter_code
_entity_poly.pdbx_strand_id
1 'polypeptide(L)'
;MDKSSSSSSTLKDSCQENKTSLWKIRKILTEKSEGLVDFDNNSDVEQYLLKHLCKSINLVKRDPIKIKIDDYDMGYQHEVNLGYSRKSDKYYLGKIWRLKELDVGDEVGFFYDPIANNVCFSVLKQAKPISSKIKQARP
;
A
#
# COMPACT_ATOMS: atom_id res chain seq x y z
N MET A 1 -31.07 0.67 20.37
CA MET A 1 -30.25 1.88 20.08
C MET A 1 -28.90 1.37 19.61
N ASP A 2 -28.81 1.04 18.32
CA ASP A 2 -27.61 0.47 17.74
C ASP A 2 -26.60 1.60 17.49
N LYS A 3 -25.49 1.55 18.23
CA LYS A 3 -24.32 2.38 17.96
C LYS A 3 -23.62 1.81 16.72
N SER A 4 -24.01 2.30 15.54
CA SER A 4 -23.17 2.19 14.35
C SER A 4 -22.01 3.16 14.50
N SER A 5 -20.87 2.65 14.94
CA SER A 5 -19.58 3.34 14.85
C SER A 5 -19.20 3.43 13.36
N SER A 6 -19.67 4.50 12.71
CA SER A 6 -19.21 4.88 11.37
C SER A 6 -17.88 5.59 11.53
N SER A 7 -16.80 4.83 11.66
CA SER A 7 -15.43 5.32 11.48
C SER A 7 -15.12 5.47 9.99
N SER A 8 -15.98 6.20 9.26
CA SER A 8 -15.58 6.75 7.96
C SER A 8 -14.60 7.87 8.27
N SER A 9 -13.31 7.66 8.01
CA SER A 9 -12.30 8.68 8.23
C SER A 9 -12.67 9.93 7.43
N THR A 10 -12.56 11.12 8.02
CA THR A 10 -12.89 12.42 7.42
C THR A 10 -12.22 12.68 6.05
N LEU A 11 -11.15 11.92 5.73
CA LEU A 11 -10.45 11.94 4.44
C LEU A 11 -11.19 11.21 3.30
N LYS A 12 -11.96 10.16 3.61
CA LYS A 12 -12.82 9.46 2.64
C LYS A 12 -13.90 10.41 2.12
N ASP A 13 -14.59 11.04 3.06
CA ASP A 13 -15.72 11.91 2.77
C ASP A 13 -15.26 13.15 1.98
N SER A 14 -14.15 13.79 2.40
CA SER A 14 -13.58 14.94 1.70
C SER A 14 -13.00 14.63 0.30
N CYS A 15 -12.45 13.44 0.07
CA CYS A 15 -11.97 13.06 -1.27
C CYS A 15 -13.10 12.67 -2.23
N GLN A 16 -14.17 12.09 -1.69
CA GLN A 16 -15.38 11.80 -2.45
C GLN A 16 -16.07 13.09 -2.91
N GLU A 17 -16.10 14.12 -2.05
CA GLU A 17 -16.59 15.45 -2.38
C GLU A 17 -15.74 16.17 -3.45
N ASN A 18 -14.42 16.01 -3.41
CA ASN A 18 -13.49 16.71 -4.32
C ASN A 18 -13.15 15.94 -5.61
N LYS A 19 -13.73 14.75 -5.84
CA LYS A 19 -13.45 13.86 -6.99
C LYS A 19 -11.96 13.52 -7.18
N THR A 20 -11.13 13.63 -6.14
CA THR A 20 -9.71 13.30 -6.21
C THR A 20 -9.46 11.93 -5.58
N SER A 21 -8.73 11.06 -6.28
CA SER A 21 -8.31 9.78 -5.70
C SER A 21 -7.39 10.02 -4.48
N LEU A 22 -7.72 9.37 -3.36
CA LEU A 22 -6.85 9.25 -2.19
C LEU A 22 -5.54 8.55 -2.58
N TRP A 23 -5.65 7.45 -3.31
CA TRP A 23 -4.54 6.59 -3.73
C TRP A 23 -3.68 7.32 -4.76
N LYS A 24 -2.52 7.83 -4.31
CA LYS A 24 -1.54 8.53 -5.16
C LYS A 24 -0.60 7.55 -5.85
N ILE A 25 -0.32 6.42 -5.22
CA ILE A 25 0.52 5.36 -5.77
C ILE A 25 -0.33 4.09 -5.81
N ARG A 26 -0.29 3.38 -6.94
CA ARG A 26 -1.04 2.13 -7.14
C ARG A 26 -0.08 1.08 -7.69
N LYS A 27 -0.15 -0.14 -7.21
CA LYS A 27 0.71 -1.25 -7.62
C LYS A 27 -0.12 -2.52 -7.80
N ILE A 28 0.00 -3.15 -8.96
CA ILE A 28 -0.49 -4.50 -9.18
C ILE A 28 0.62 -5.46 -8.74
N LEU A 29 0.28 -6.41 -7.87
CA LEU A 29 1.22 -7.42 -7.41
C LEU A 29 1.47 -8.43 -8.53
N THR A 30 2.69 -8.46 -9.05
CA THR A 30 3.08 -9.36 -10.16
C THR A 30 3.65 -10.69 -9.68
N GLU A 31 4.00 -10.77 -8.40
CA GLU A 31 4.56 -11.94 -7.74
C GLU A 31 4.06 -12.04 -6.30
N LYS A 32 4.05 -13.26 -5.74
CA LYS A 32 3.66 -13.46 -4.35
C LYS A 32 4.74 -12.82 -3.47
N SER A 33 4.33 -11.85 -2.67
CA SER A 33 5.23 -11.04 -1.86
C SER A 33 5.38 -11.63 -0.46
N GLU A 34 6.62 -11.69 0.05
CA GLU A 34 6.88 -12.00 1.46
C GLU A 34 6.79 -10.75 2.38
N GLY A 35 5.93 -9.80 2.04
CA GLY A 35 5.79 -8.55 2.79
C GLY A 35 6.61 -7.39 2.22
N LEU A 36 7.05 -7.50 0.97
CA LEU A 36 7.81 -6.48 0.24
C LEU A 36 7.07 -6.03 -1.03
N VAL A 37 7.05 -4.73 -1.27
CA VAL A 37 6.51 -4.15 -2.49
C VAL A 37 7.50 -3.13 -3.04
N ASP A 38 7.83 -3.26 -4.32
CA ASP A 38 8.58 -2.25 -5.06
C ASP A 38 7.62 -1.28 -5.77
N PHE A 39 8.10 -0.06 -6.01
CA PHE A 39 7.32 0.94 -6.73
C PHE A 39 7.82 1.06 -8.17
N ASP A 40 6.89 1.19 -9.11
CA ASP A 40 7.22 1.30 -10.53
C ASP A 40 7.59 2.72 -10.95
N ASN A 41 7.21 3.73 -10.17
CA ASN A 41 7.54 5.13 -10.41
C ASN A 41 8.19 5.77 -9.18
N ASN A 42 9.50 6.01 -9.27
CA ASN A 42 10.25 6.65 -8.18
C ASN A 42 9.82 8.10 -7.92
N SER A 43 9.42 8.84 -8.96
CA SER A 43 8.98 10.24 -8.80
C SER A 43 7.71 10.34 -7.96
N ASP A 44 6.79 9.37 -8.09
CA ASP A 44 5.58 9.34 -7.27
C ASP A 44 5.91 9.10 -5.79
N VAL A 45 6.86 8.22 -5.49
CA VAL A 45 7.33 7.97 -4.12
C VAL A 45 7.97 9.22 -3.53
N GLU A 46 8.83 9.89 -4.29
CA GLU A 46 9.51 11.10 -3.86
C GLU A 46 8.51 12.24 -3.58
N GLN A 47 7.55 12.43 -4.49
CA GLN A 47 6.56 13.50 -4.41
C GLN A 47 5.48 13.26 -3.35
N TYR A 48 4.92 12.04 -3.30
CA TYR A 48 3.72 11.76 -2.51
C TYR A 48 4.00 11.08 -1.18
N LEU A 49 5.19 10.51 -0.96
CA LEU A 49 5.58 9.92 0.33
C LEU A 49 6.74 10.68 0.97
N LEU A 50 7.92 10.74 0.33
CA LEU A 50 9.14 11.26 0.96
C LEU A 50 9.06 12.75 1.28
N LYS A 51 8.50 13.55 0.36
CA LYS A 51 8.27 14.98 0.58
C LYS A 51 7.44 15.24 1.84
N HIS A 52 6.40 14.43 2.06
CA HIS A 52 5.49 14.59 3.19
C HIS A 52 6.04 14.03 4.49
N LEU A 53 6.84 12.95 4.43
CA LEU A 53 7.55 12.41 5.59
C LEU A 53 8.73 13.30 6.04
N CYS A 54 9.01 14.40 5.32
CA CYS A 54 10.17 15.26 5.51
C CYS A 54 11.50 14.47 5.52
N LYS A 55 11.61 13.46 4.65
CA LYS A 55 12.80 12.58 4.57
C LYS A 55 13.64 12.96 3.37
N SER A 56 14.95 13.02 3.58
CA SER A 56 15.91 13.25 2.51
C SER A 56 15.97 12.04 1.56
N ILE A 57 15.82 12.30 0.27
CA ILE A 57 15.99 11.30 -0.79
C ILE A 57 17.34 10.59 -0.67
N ASN A 58 18.42 11.36 -0.46
CA ASN A 58 19.77 10.83 -0.33
C ASN A 58 19.92 9.88 0.87
N LEU A 59 19.20 10.15 1.96
CA LEU A 59 19.20 9.28 3.14
C LEU A 59 18.56 7.93 2.81
N VAL A 60 17.35 7.93 2.22
CA VAL A 60 16.60 6.71 1.89
C VAL A 60 17.30 5.88 0.81
N LYS A 61 17.98 6.53 -0.15
CA LYS A 61 18.81 5.85 -1.16
C LYS A 61 20.09 5.23 -0.59
N ARG A 62 20.54 5.69 0.58
CA ARG A 62 21.71 5.17 1.28
C ARG A 62 21.33 4.01 2.18
N ASP A 63 20.37 4.23 3.08
CA ASP A 63 19.98 3.31 4.13
C ASP A 63 18.45 3.27 4.28
N PRO A 64 17.82 2.08 4.39
CA PRO A 64 16.38 1.99 4.64
C PRO A 64 16.00 2.65 5.97
N ILE A 65 14.92 3.42 5.97
CA ILE A 65 14.38 4.09 7.15
C ILE A 65 13.13 3.37 7.64
N LYS A 66 12.84 3.50 8.94
CA LYS A 66 11.56 3.05 9.50
C LYS A 66 10.51 4.14 9.37
N ILE A 67 9.31 3.76 8.94
CA ILE A 67 8.13 4.62 8.90
C ILE A 67 6.93 3.88 9.47
N LYS A 68 5.91 4.64 9.88
CA LYS A 68 4.61 4.10 10.25
C LYS A 68 3.76 3.91 9.00
N ILE A 69 3.09 2.75 8.92
CA ILE A 69 2.07 2.48 7.92
C ILE A 69 0.78 2.01 8.59
N ASP A 70 -0.34 2.54 8.11
CA ASP A 70 -1.68 2.11 8.50
C ASP A 70 -2.26 1.20 7.42
N ASP A 71 -2.62 -0.02 7.80
CA ASP A 71 -3.56 -0.83 7.05
C ASP A 71 -4.94 -0.19 7.20
N TYR A 72 -5.33 0.52 6.16
CA TYR A 72 -6.52 1.35 6.13
C TYR A 72 -7.81 0.51 6.03
N ASP A 73 -7.71 -0.76 5.61
CA ASP A 73 -8.83 -1.69 5.55
C ASP A 73 -9.06 -2.35 6.92
N MET A 74 -7.98 -2.66 7.63
CA MET A 74 -8.02 -3.35 8.93
C MET A 74 -7.99 -2.42 10.14
N GLY A 75 -7.66 -1.14 9.95
CA GLY A 75 -7.47 -0.19 11.04
C GLY A 75 -6.26 -0.50 11.93
N TYR A 76 -5.19 -1.09 11.35
CA TYR A 76 -4.01 -1.52 12.10
C TYR A 76 -2.75 -0.78 11.67
N GLN A 77 -2.07 -0.15 12.63
CA GLN A 77 -0.80 0.56 12.42
C GLN A 77 0.40 -0.34 12.75
N HIS A 78 1.45 -0.29 11.91
CA HIS A 78 2.73 -0.94 12.21
C HIS A 78 3.93 -0.22 11.58
N GLU A 79 5.15 -0.58 12.01
CA GLU A 79 6.39 -0.06 11.42
C GLU A 79 6.84 -0.90 10.24
N VAL A 80 7.27 -0.21 9.18
CA VAL A 80 7.82 -0.82 7.96
C VAL A 80 9.10 -0.13 7.52
N ASN A 81 9.87 -0.82 6.69
CA ASN A 81 11.10 -0.28 6.12
C ASN A 81 10.78 0.38 4.77
N LEU A 82 11.05 1.67 4.63
CA LEU A 82 11.11 2.37 3.34
C LEU A 82 12.57 2.46 2.91
N GLY A 83 12.91 1.85 1.78
CA GLY A 83 14.28 1.83 1.27
C GLY A 83 14.35 1.97 -0.25
N TYR A 84 15.57 1.87 -0.77
CA TYR A 84 15.87 1.93 -2.20
C TYR A 84 16.76 0.76 -2.61
N SER A 85 16.33 0.00 -3.61
CA SER A 85 17.12 -1.05 -4.23
C SER A 85 17.97 -0.46 -5.34
N ARG A 86 19.29 -0.42 -5.14
CA ARG A 86 20.24 0.03 -6.19
C ARG A 86 20.33 -0.95 -7.37
N LYS A 87 19.95 -2.22 -7.17
CA LYS A 87 20.00 -3.24 -8.22
C LYS A 87 18.87 -3.06 -9.24
N SER A 88 17.68 -2.75 -8.76
CA SER A 88 16.49 -2.54 -9.59
C SER A 88 16.18 -1.07 -9.84
N ASP A 89 16.94 -0.16 -9.23
CA ASP A 89 16.74 1.28 -9.27
C ASP A 89 15.32 1.70 -8.84
N LYS A 90 14.81 1.09 -7.77
CA LYS A 90 13.44 1.29 -7.29
C LYS A 90 13.35 1.50 -5.78
N TYR A 91 12.45 2.38 -5.34
CA TYR A 91 12.02 2.39 -3.94
C TYR A 91 11.21 1.14 -3.60
N TYR A 92 11.20 0.77 -2.32
CA TYR A 92 10.38 -0.33 -1.82
C TYR A 92 9.88 -0.06 -0.39
N LEU A 93 8.75 -0.67 -0.05
CA LEU A 93 8.32 -0.88 1.33
C LEU A 93 8.49 -2.36 1.69
N GLY A 94 9.07 -2.63 2.85
CA GLY A 94 9.28 -3.99 3.36
C GLY A 94 8.68 -4.18 4.75
N LYS A 95 8.34 -5.44 5.07
CA LYS A 95 7.69 -5.87 6.31
C LYS A 95 6.21 -5.49 6.43
N ILE A 96 5.52 -5.25 5.31
CA ILE A 96 4.06 -5.10 5.33
C ILE A 96 3.45 -6.51 5.43
N TRP A 97 3.03 -6.92 6.62
CA TRP A 97 2.53 -8.29 6.85
C TRP A 97 1.34 -8.64 5.95
N ARG A 98 0.45 -7.67 5.70
CA ARG A 98 -0.75 -7.84 4.89
C ARG A 98 -0.45 -8.25 3.45
N LEU A 99 0.69 -7.83 2.88
CA LEU A 99 1.08 -8.23 1.52
C LEU A 99 1.33 -9.74 1.38
N LYS A 100 1.64 -10.45 2.48
CA LYS A 100 1.83 -11.91 2.46
C LYS A 100 0.54 -12.68 2.15
N GLU A 101 -0.59 -12.06 2.47
CA GLU A 101 -1.91 -12.65 2.32
C GLU A 101 -2.52 -12.36 0.94
N LEU A 102 -1.94 -11.43 0.17
CA LEU A 102 -2.45 -10.99 -1.13
C LEU A 102 -1.93 -11.84 -2.26
N ASP A 103 -2.74 -12.00 -3.30
CA ASP A 103 -2.43 -12.84 -4.45
C ASP A 103 -1.87 -12.03 -5.62
N VAL A 104 -1.21 -12.75 -6.53
CA VAL A 104 -0.76 -12.17 -7.80
C VAL A 104 -1.99 -11.66 -8.57
N GLY A 105 -1.91 -10.41 -9.01
CA GLY A 105 -2.99 -9.69 -9.68
C GLY A 105 -3.82 -8.78 -8.75
N ASP A 106 -3.64 -8.86 -7.43
CA ASP A 106 -4.23 -7.88 -6.52
C ASP A 106 -3.62 -6.50 -6.76
N GLU A 107 -4.45 -5.46 -6.67
CA GLU A 107 -4.03 -4.06 -6.74
C GLU A 107 -4.05 -3.45 -5.35
N VAL A 108 -2.94 -2.84 -4.97
CA VAL A 108 -2.79 -2.11 -3.71
C VAL A 108 -2.55 -0.63 -3.95
N GLY A 109 -3.02 0.19 -3.02
CA GLY A 109 -2.92 1.64 -3.06
C GLY A 109 -2.16 2.19 -1.86
N PHE A 110 -1.40 3.25 -2.10
CA PHE A 110 -0.72 4.00 -1.05
C PHE A 110 -1.01 5.48 -1.16
N PHE A 111 -1.10 6.14 -0.01
CA PHE A 111 -1.12 7.59 0.10
C PHE A 111 -0.51 8.01 1.44
N TYR A 112 -0.22 9.30 1.59
CA TYR A 112 0.20 9.88 2.85
C TYR A 112 -0.99 10.57 3.52
N ASP A 113 -1.28 10.20 4.76
CA ASP A 113 -2.27 10.89 5.59
C ASP A 113 -1.59 12.04 6.36
N PRO A 114 -1.88 13.32 6.03
CA PRO A 114 -1.28 14.45 6.71
C PRO A 114 -1.83 14.68 8.13
N ILE A 115 -2.99 14.12 8.47
CA ILE A 115 -3.62 14.24 9.79
C ILE A 115 -2.97 13.23 10.74
N ALA A 116 -2.86 11.97 10.32
CA ALA A 116 -2.23 10.90 11.10
C ALA A 116 -0.70 10.88 11.00
N ASN A 117 -0.12 11.63 10.05
CA ASN A 117 1.31 11.78 9.79
C ASN A 117 2.00 10.41 9.54
N ASN A 118 1.38 9.62 8.67
CA ASN A 118 1.83 8.27 8.30
C ASN A 118 1.44 7.92 6.86
N VAL A 119 1.99 6.81 6.37
CA VAL A 119 1.58 6.24 5.08
C VAL A 119 0.38 5.34 5.31
N CYS A 120 -0.60 5.37 4.43
CA CYS A 120 -1.73 4.45 4.44
C CYS A 120 -1.64 3.47 3.28
N PHE A 121 -2.12 2.26 3.51
CA PHE A 121 -2.16 1.14 2.57
C PHE A 121 -3.56 0.54 2.53
N SER A 122 -4.04 0.16 1.34
CA SER A 122 -5.31 -0.57 1.16
C SER A 122 -5.26 -1.47 -0.06
N VAL A 123 -6.05 -2.54 -0.05
CA VAL A 123 -6.32 -3.39 -1.20
C VAL A 123 -7.44 -2.77 -2.03
N LEU A 124 -7.10 -2.25 -3.21
CA LEU A 124 -8.05 -1.54 -4.07
C LEU A 124 -8.88 -2.49 -4.91
N LYS A 125 -8.28 -3.60 -5.33
CA LYS A 125 -8.91 -4.60 -6.18
C LYS A 125 -8.31 -5.96 -5.92
N GLN A 126 -9.15 -6.95 -5.71
CA GLN A 126 -8.72 -8.34 -5.65
C GLN A 126 -8.69 -8.94 -7.06
N ALA A 127 -7.68 -9.76 -7.33
CA ALA A 127 -7.61 -10.61 -8.50
C ALA A 127 -8.86 -11.49 -8.55
N LYS A 128 -9.38 -11.72 -9.76
CA LYS A 128 -10.47 -12.68 -9.90
C LYS A 128 -9.92 -14.06 -9.54
N PRO A 129 -10.59 -14.84 -8.68
CA PRO A 129 -10.19 -16.21 -8.45
C PRO A 129 -10.18 -16.95 -9.79
N ILE A 130 -9.04 -17.54 -10.14
CA ILE A 130 -8.99 -18.49 -11.25
C ILE A 130 -9.79 -19.69 -10.76
N SER A 131 -11.06 -19.80 -11.15
CA SER A 131 -11.85 -21.00 -10.88
C SER A 131 -11.14 -22.15 -11.59
N SER A 132 -10.34 -22.92 -10.86
CA SER A 132 -9.88 -24.22 -11.30
C SER A 132 -11.12 -25.07 -11.44
N LYS A 133 -11.68 -25.12 -12.65
CA LYS A 133 -12.62 -26.17 -13.02
C LYS A 133 -11.82 -27.46 -13.00
N ILE A 134 -11.70 -28.07 -11.82
CA ILE A 134 -11.35 -29.47 -11.68
C ILE A 134 -12.51 -30.22 -12.35
N LYS A 135 -12.36 -30.53 -13.64
CA LYS A 135 -13.16 -31.57 -14.27
C LYS A 135 -12.75 -32.86 -13.57
N GLN A 136 -13.52 -33.25 -12.55
CA GLN A 136 -13.53 -34.64 -12.10
C GLN A 136 -13.99 -35.47 -13.30
N ALA A 137 -13.04 -36.12 -13.99
CA ALA A 137 -13.36 -37.28 -14.78
C ALA A 137 -13.81 -38.36 -13.80
N ARG A 138 -15.11 -38.68 -13.81
CA ARG A 138 -15.61 -39.86 -13.12
C ARG A 138 -15.19 -41.11 -13.91
N PRO A 139 -14.83 -42.20 -13.22
CA PRO A 139 -14.60 -43.49 -13.86
C PRO A 139 -15.88 -44.04 -14.51
#